data_AF-A0A9E4HYN6-F1
#
_entry.id   AF-A0A9E4HYN6-F1
#
_cell.length_a   1.000
_cell.length_b   1.000
_cell.length_c   1.000
_cell.angle_alpha   90.00
_cell.angle_beta   90.00
_cell.angle_gamma   90.00
#
_symmetry.space_group_name_H-M   'P 1'
#
loop_
_entity.id
_entity.type
_entity.pdbx_description
1 polymer ?
#
loop_
_entity_poly.entity_id
_entity_poly.type
_entity_poly.pdbx_seq_one_letter_code
_entity_poly.pdbx_strand_id
1 'polypeptide(L)' 'MKEHVPSEYVIHGFRHAMRDRLREVDCPADVMDEIGGWLKQSVGQSYDKGSSLERLHRFMVQVVLG' A
#
# COMPACT_ATOMS: atom_id res chain seq x y z
N MET A 1 -9.92 23.87 -16.01
CA MET A 1 -9.22 23.50 -14.76
C MET A 1 -7.97 22.74 -15.15
N LYS A 2 -6.82 23.42 -15.20
CA LYS A 2 -5.53 22.80 -15.53
C LYS A 2 -4.94 22.40 -14.19
N GLU A 3 -4.95 21.11 -13.88
CA GLU A 3 -4.33 20.60 -12.65
C GLU A 3 -2.83 20.87 -12.72
N HIS A 4 -2.41 21.95 -12.06
CA HIS A 4 -1.01 22.27 -11.84
C HIS A 4 -0.53 21.38 -10.68
N VAL A 5 -0.36 20.09 -10.94
CA VAL A 5 0.38 19.22 -10.02
C VAL A 5 1.85 19.59 -10.23
N PRO A 6 2.53 20.21 -9.24
CA PRO A 6 3.95 20.52 -9.36
C PRO A 6 4.70 19.22 -9.70
N SER A 7 5.72 19.26 -10.56
CA SER A 7 6.52 18.07 -10.92
C SER A 7 7.18 17.38 -9.72
N GLU A 8 7.16 18.04 -8.56
CA GLU A 8 7.64 17.58 -7.26
C GLU A 8 6.55 17.05 -6.33
N TYR A 9 5.27 16.98 -6.76
CA TYR A 9 4.30 16.05 -6.17
C TYR A 9 4.65 14.64 -6.65
N VAL A 10 5.82 14.22 -6.21
CA VAL A 10 6.43 12.95 -6.55
C VAL A 10 5.50 11.86 -6.08
N ILE A 11 5.29 10.86 -6.92
CA ILE A 11 4.64 9.58 -6.62
C ILE A 11 5.05 9.02 -5.24
N HIS A 12 6.25 9.38 -4.78
CA HIS A 12 6.76 9.15 -3.42
C HIS A 12 5.85 9.67 -2.29
N GLY A 13 5.35 10.91 -2.38
CA GLY A 13 4.45 11.49 -1.36
C GLY A 13 3.10 10.77 -1.32
N PHE A 14 2.56 10.41 -2.49
CA PHE A 14 1.36 9.57 -2.58
C PHE A 14 1.58 8.20 -1.95
N ARG A 15 2.74 7.59 -2.21
CA ARG A 15 3.13 6.28 -1.65
C ARG A 15 3.29 6.31 -0.13
N HIS A 16 3.83 7.38 0.44
CA HIS A 16 3.86 7.56 1.90
C HIS A 16 2.47 7.73 2.47
N ALA A 17 1.65 8.61 1.90
CA ALA A 17 0.28 8.81 2.35
C ALA A 17 -0.56 7.53 2.26
N MET A 18 -0.35 6.70 1.24
CA MET A 18 -0.97 5.39 1.12
C MET A 18 -0.51 4.43 2.24
N ARG A 19 0.80 4.40 2.51
CA ARG A 19 1.37 3.57 3.58
C ARG A 19 0.84 3.98 4.95
N ASP A 20 0.78 5.26 5.24
CA ASP A 20 0.31 5.77 6.53
C ASP A 20 -1.17 5.44 6.73
N ARG A 21 -2.02 5.62 5.72
CA ARG A 21 -3.43 5.20 5.81
C ARG A 21 -3.61 3.70 6.04
N LEU A 22 -2.79 2.87 5.41
CA LEU A 22 -2.82 1.43 5.67
C LEU A 22 -2.40 1.09 7.11
N ARG A 23 -1.43 1.85 7.68
CA ARG A 23 -1.05 1.70 9.09
C ARG A 23 -2.15 2.11 10.05
N GLU A 24 -2.93 3.13 9.70
CA GLU A 24 -4.07 3.59 10.53
C GLU A 24 -5.18 2.53 10.67
N VAL A 25 -5.32 1.62 9.70
CA VAL A 25 -6.27 0.51 9.74
C VAL A 25 -5.66 -0.80 10.24
N ASP A 26 -4.51 -0.73 10.93
CA ASP A 26 -3.76 -1.89 11.46
C ASP A 26 -3.43 -2.94 10.37
N CYS A 27 -3.15 -2.49 9.14
CA CYS A 27 -2.76 -3.37 8.05
C CYS A 27 -1.39 -4.04 8.34
N PRO A 28 -1.27 -5.37 8.20
CA PRO A 28 0.01 -6.06 8.33
C PRO A 28 1.06 -5.57 7.33
N ALA A 29 2.33 -5.56 7.74
CA ALA A 29 3.43 -5.03 6.92
C ALA A 29 3.61 -5.75 5.59
N ASP A 30 3.39 -7.06 5.55
CA ASP A 30 3.46 -7.86 4.33
C ASP A 30 2.36 -7.51 3.32
N VAL A 31 1.15 -7.21 3.80
CA VAL A 31 0.02 -6.74 2.97
C VAL A 31 0.30 -5.33 2.45
N MET A 32 0.79 -4.43 3.30
CA MET A 32 1.20 -3.09 2.87
C MET A 32 2.25 -3.18 1.77
N ASP A 33 3.27 -3.99 1.99
CA ASP A 33 4.37 -4.16 1.05
C ASP A 33 3.88 -4.72 -0.30
N GLU A 34 2.94 -5.67 -0.29
CA GLU A 34 2.30 -6.20 -1.50
C GLU A 34 1.42 -5.15 -2.21
N ILE A 35 0.63 -4.36 -1.49
CA ILE A 35 -0.26 -3.33 -2.07
C ILE A 35 0.56 -2.23 -2.79
N GLY A 36 1.67 -1.77 -2.20
CA GLY A 36 2.50 -0.72 -2.80
C GLY A 36 3.77 -1.20 -3.49
N GLY A 37 3.86 -2.49 -3.80
CA GLY A 37 4.95 -3.10 -4.55
C GLY A 37 6.33 -2.90 -3.93
N TRP A 38 6.40 -2.88 -2.59
CA TRP A 38 7.67 -2.84 -1.86
C TRP A 38 8.38 -4.20 -1.93
N LEU A 39 9.71 -4.17 -1.82
CA LEU A 39 10.53 -5.38 -1.72
C LEU A 39 10.12 -6.19 -0.49
N LYS A 40 9.80 -7.47 -0.68
CA LYS A 40 9.58 -8.41 0.42
C LYS A 40 10.83 -8.47 1.29
N GLN A 41 10.69 -8.28 2.60
CA GLN A 41 11.82 -8.18 3.52
C GLN A 41 12.59 -9.49 3.71
N SER A 42 12.04 -10.64 3.31
CA SER A 42 12.73 -11.92 3.38
C SER A 42 12.43 -12.87 2.21
N VAL A 43 13.40 -13.75 1.92
CA VAL A 43 13.27 -14.83 0.92
C VAL A 43 12.16 -15.83 1.30
N GLY A 44 11.83 -15.95 2.60
CA GLY A 44 10.75 -16.80 3.11
C GLY A 44 9.35 -16.36 2.64
N GLN A 45 9.12 -15.05 2.48
CA GLN A 45 7.87 -14.50 1.96
C GLN A 45 7.72 -14.65 0.43
N SER A 46 8.79 -15.05 -0.26
CA SER A 46 8.76 -15.37 -1.69
C SER A 46 8.21 -16.76 -1.98
N TYR A 47 8.27 -17.68 -1.00
CA TYR A 47 7.71 -19.03 -1.10
C TYR A 47 6.23 -19.10 -0.70
N ASP A 48 5.74 -18.08 0.01
CA ASP A 48 4.33 -17.93 0.32
C ASP A 48 3.56 -17.47 -0.94
N LYS A 49 2.33 -17.98 -1.13
CA LYS A 49 1.50 -17.63 -2.31
C LYS A 49 1.07 -16.16 -2.35
N GLY A 50 1.50 -15.35 -1.38
CA GLY A 50 1.14 -13.96 -1.21
C GLY A 50 -0.23 -13.84 -0.56
N SER A 51 -0.61 -12.60 -0.23
CA SER A 51 -1.96 -12.32 0.25
C SER A 51 -2.98 -12.66 -0.83
N SER A 52 -4.07 -13.32 -0.45
CA SER A 52 -5.18 -13.53 -1.38
C SER A 52 -5.73 -12.17 -1.86
N LEU A 53 -6.30 -12.15 -3.06
CA LEU A 53 -6.89 -10.93 -3.61
C LEU A 53 -7.98 -10.38 -2.68
N GLU A 54 -8.75 -11.25 -2.03
CA GLU A 54 -9.75 -10.83 -1.04
C GLU A 54 -9.11 -10.14 0.16
N ARG A 55 -7.93 -10.60 0.61
CA ARG A 55 -7.20 -10.01 1.73
C ARG A 55 -6.68 -8.62 1.38
N LEU A 56 -6.07 -8.45 0.19
CA LEU A 56 -5.64 -7.14 -0.30
C LEU A 56 -6.84 -6.17 -0.41
N HIS A 57 -7.93 -6.63 -1.02
CA HIS A 57 -9.13 -5.84 -1.23
C HIS A 57 -9.77 -5.37 0.09
N ARG A 58 -9.82 -6.22 1.12
CA ARG A 58 -10.37 -5.84 2.44
C ARG A 58 -9.67 -4.61 3.01
N PHE A 59 -8.34 -4.59 3.04
CA PHE A 59 -7.58 -3.47 3.60
C PHE A 59 -7.67 -2.22 2.72
N MET A 60 -7.69 -2.38 1.39
CA MET A 60 -7.92 -1.24 0.49
C MET A 60 -9.28 -0.57 0.71
N VAL A 61 -10.34 -1.35 0.98
CA VAL A 61 -11.66 -0.81 1.31
C VAL A 61 -11.66 -0.09 2.65
N GLN A 62 -10.98 -0.63 3.67
CA GLN A 62 -10.91 0.00 5.00
C GLN A 62 -10.25 1.39 4.95
N VAL A 63 -9.23 1.57 4.10
CA VAL A 63 -8.55 2.86 3.89
C VAL A 63 -9.48 3.94 3.29
N VAL A 64 -10.52 3.55 2.56
CA VAL A 64 -11.49 4.49 1.96
C VAL A 64 -12.60 4.89 2.93
N LEU A 65 -12.88 4.05 3.93
CA LEU A 65 -13.97 4.22 4.88
C LEU A 65 -13.52 4.79 6.24
N GLY A 66 -12.21 4.93 6.45
CA GLY A 66 -11.58 5.54 7.63
C GLY A 66 -11.46 7.05 7.55
#